data_AF-A0A1G2DEI6-F1
#
_entry.id   AF-A0A1G2DEI6-F1
#
_cell.length_a   1.000
_cell.length_b   1.000
_cell.length_c   1.000
_cell.angle_alpha   90.00
_cell.angle_beta   90.00
_cell.angle_gamma   90.00
#
_symmetry.space_group_name_H-M   'P 1'
#
loop_
_entity.id
_entity.type
_entity.pdbx_description
1 polymer ?
#
loop_
_entity_poly.entity_id
_entity_poly.type
_entity_poly.pdbx_seq_one_letter_code
_entity_poly.pdbx_strand_id
1 'polypeptide(L)'
;MEEARNSDEIQEEILLIEDADHVVERLHKVVPISAYITARPEGVRRGTKRWLARHGFPEAPLIMRPTDLIHEDSTKWKAELLASLYPTVRGIIDDNASLLLHLPENYGGTIFLYDHTEAPKTDIKVVAVKRWDDVLSAVSALLH
;
A
#
# COMPACT_ATOMS: atom_id res chain seq x y z
N MET A 1 -8.80 -19.98 -4.13
CA MET A 1 -8.08 -18.71 -3.93
C MET A 1 -8.93 -17.51 -4.33
N GLU A 2 -9.60 -17.52 -5.49
CA GLU A 2 -10.45 -16.38 -5.92
C GLU A 2 -11.69 -16.17 -5.05
N GLU A 3 -12.36 -17.24 -4.59
CA GLU A 3 -13.50 -17.13 -3.67
C GLU A 3 -13.14 -16.40 -2.36
N ALA A 4 -11.97 -16.71 -1.79
CA ALA A 4 -11.46 -16.05 -0.59
C ALA A 4 -11.17 -14.55 -0.79
N ARG A 5 -10.73 -14.15 -2.00
CA ARG A 5 -10.51 -12.75 -2.36
C ARG A 5 -11.80 -11.95 -2.50
N ASN A 6 -12.91 -12.64 -2.76
CA ASN A 6 -14.23 -12.04 -2.98
C ASN A 6 -15.19 -12.19 -1.78
N SER A 7 -14.75 -12.78 -0.65
CA SER A 7 -15.55 -12.89 0.57
C SER A 7 -15.20 -11.79 1.58
N ASP A 8 -16.20 -10.98 1.92
CA ASP A 8 -16.11 -9.95 2.95
C ASP A 8 -15.67 -10.52 4.30
N GLU A 9 -16.23 -11.69 4.66
CA GLU A 9 -16.00 -12.37 5.93
C GLU A 9 -14.54 -12.80 6.04
N ILE A 10 -14.00 -13.41 4.97
CA ILE A 10 -12.60 -13.84 4.94
C ILE A 10 -11.66 -12.63 5.01
N GLN A 11 -11.97 -11.53 4.30
CA GLN A 11 -11.14 -10.32 4.35
C GLN A 11 -11.10 -9.66 5.72
N GLU A 12 -12.15 -9.85 6.53
CA GLU A 12 -12.24 -9.35 7.90
C GLU A 12 -11.51 -10.22 8.94
N GLU A 13 -11.13 -11.44 8.58
CA GLU A 13 -10.41 -12.38 9.45
C GLU A 13 -8.91 -12.50 9.13
N ILE A 14 -8.42 -11.75 8.14
CA ILE A 14 -7.00 -11.73 7.79
C ILE A 14 -6.17 -11.34 9.01
N LEU A 15 -5.07 -12.05 9.24
CA LEU A 15 -4.17 -11.74 10.34
C LEU A 15 -3.48 -10.39 10.12
N LEU A 16 -3.37 -9.64 11.20
CA LEU A 16 -2.56 -8.43 11.25
C LEU A 16 -1.09 -8.78 11.05
N ILE A 17 -0.43 -8.03 10.17
CA ILE A 17 1.04 -8.05 10.06
C ILE A 17 1.59 -7.38 11.32
N GLU A 18 2.51 -8.05 12.00
CA GLU A 18 3.14 -7.54 13.23
C GLU A 18 3.57 -6.08 13.05
N ASP A 19 3.21 -5.26 14.04
CA ASP A 19 3.50 -3.83 14.15
C ASP A 19 2.88 -2.88 13.10
N ALA A 20 2.14 -3.40 12.11
CA ALA A 20 1.58 -2.58 11.04
C ALA A 20 0.60 -1.51 11.52
N ASP A 21 -0.23 -1.83 12.50
CA ASP A 21 -1.27 -0.95 13.03
C ASP A 21 -0.70 0.31 13.68
N HIS A 22 0.09 0.14 14.73
CA HIS A 22 0.60 1.23 15.54
C HIS A 22 1.71 2.01 14.83
N VAL A 23 2.50 1.37 13.95
CA VAL A 23 3.48 2.12 13.15
C VAL A 23 2.79 2.97 12.09
N VAL A 24 1.75 2.48 11.43
CA VAL A 24 0.95 3.31 10.51
C VAL A 24 0.26 4.46 11.26
N GLU A 25 -0.22 4.22 12.49
CA GLU A 25 -0.76 5.28 13.34
C GLU A 25 0.30 6.37 13.67
N ARG A 26 1.52 5.95 14.03
CA ARG A 26 2.65 6.87 14.28
C ARG A 26 3.05 7.63 13.02
N LEU A 27 3.12 6.94 11.88
CA LEU A 27 3.39 7.54 10.58
C LEU A 27 2.35 8.60 10.25
N HIS A 28 1.06 8.33 10.43
CA HIS A 28 -0.03 9.26 10.15
C HIS A 28 0.11 10.59 10.91
N LYS A 29 0.67 10.56 12.13
CA LYS A 29 0.95 11.76 12.94
C LYS A 29 2.11 12.61 12.41
N VAL A 30 3.00 12.02 11.61
CA VAL A 30 4.17 12.70 11.01
C VAL A 30 3.88 13.10 9.56
N VAL A 31 3.33 12.16 8.78
CA VAL A 31 2.90 12.33 7.38
C VAL A 31 1.51 11.72 7.25
N PRO A 32 0.46 12.52 6.99
CA PRO A 32 -0.90 12.01 6.89
C PRO A 32 -1.03 10.92 5.81
N ILE A 33 -1.57 9.77 6.20
CA ILE A 33 -1.95 8.70 5.28
C ILE A 33 -3.07 9.23 4.39
N SER A 34 -2.78 9.34 3.09
CA SER A 34 -3.72 9.91 2.11
C SER A 34 -4.75 8.90 1.60
N ALA A 35 -4.40 7.61 1.56
CA ALA A 35 -5.28 6.52 1.16
C ALA A 35 -4.68 5.15 1.50
N TYR A 36 -5.53 4.14 1.59
CA TYR A 36 -5.18 2.73 1.47
C TYR A 36 -5.50 2.25 0.05
N ILE A 37 -4.52 1.67 -0.64
CA ILE A 37 -4.69 1.19 -2.02
C ILE A 37 -4.46 -0.33 -2.05
N THR A 38 -5.43 -1.09 -2.55
CA THR A 38 -5.39 -2.56 -2.51
C THR A 38 -5.84 -3.21 -3.81
N ALA A 39 -5.23 -4.35 -4.14
CA ALA A 39 -5.64 -5.21 -5.25
C ALA A 39 -6.91 -6.05 -4.93
N ARG A 40 -7.42 -5.98 -3.69
CA ARG A 40 -8.71 -6.57 -3.31
C ARG A 40 -9.82 -5.93 -4.14
N PRO A 41 -10.81 -6.70 -4.62
CA PRO A 41 -11.92 -6.15 -5.39
C PRO A 41 -12.82 -5.25 -4.55
N GLU A 42 -13.45 -4.27 -5.18
CA GLU A 42 -14.41 -3.36 -4.55
C GLU A 42 -15.56 -4.08 -3.82
N GLY A 43 -15.93 -5.29 -4.29
CA GLY A 43 -16.96 -6.12 -3.67
C GLY A 43 -16.70 -6.51 -2.21
N VAL A 44 -15.44 -6.48 -1.75
CA VAL A 44 -15.05 -6.80 -0.35
C VAL A 44 -14.70 -5.56 0.47
N ARG A 45 -15.19 -4.39 0.05
CA ARG A 45 -14.95 -3.11 0.72
C ARG A 45 -15.37 -3.13 2.17
N ARG A 46 -16.53 -3.73 2.46
CA ARG A 46 -17.15 -3.63 3.78
C ARG A 46 -16.35 -4.41 4.82
N GLY A 47 -15.92 -5.63 4.49
CA GLY A 47 -15.02 -6.44 5.31
C GLY A 47 -13.67 -5.77 5.50
N THR A 48 -13.09 -5.22 4.42
CA THR A 48 -11.80 -4.51 4.50
C THR A 48 -11.87 -3.27 5.40
N LYS A 49 -12.95 -2.47 5.32
CA LYS A 49 -13.14 -1.31 6.21
C LYS A 49 -13.30 -1.72 7.67
N ARG A 50 -14.08 -2.77 7.96
CA ARG A 50 -14.23 -3.28 9.33
C ARG A 50 -12.92 -3.79 9.89
N TRP A 51 -12.12 -4.47 9.07
CA TRP A 51 -10.79 -4.92 9.43
C TRP A 51 -9.87 -3.75 9.84
N LEU A 52 -9.77 -2.71 8.99
CA LEU A 52 -8.97 -1.51 9.29
C LEU A 52 -9.41 -0.86 10.60
N ALA A 53 -10.72 -0.66 10.77
CA ALA A 53 -11.27 -0.04 11.98
C ALA A 53 -11.02 -0.90 13.24
N ARG A 54 -11.19 -2.22 13.15
CA ARG A 54 -10.96 -3.16 14.26
C ARG A 54 -9.53 -3.13 14.76
N HIS A 55 -8.56 -2.96 13.85
CA HIS A 55 -7.14 -2.88 14.18
C HIS A 55 -6.64 -1.45 14.45
N GLY A 56 -7.53 -0.46 14.49
CA GLY A 56 -7.15 0.91 14.86
C GLY A 56 -6.31 1.65 13.82
N PHE A 57 -6.36 1.23 12.55
CA PHE A 57 -5.73 1.98 11.48
C PHE A 57 -6.36 3.37 11.34
N PRO A 58 -5.57 4.42 11.06
CA PRO A 58 -6.08 5.76 10.78
C PRO A 58 -7.17 5.77 9.71
N GLU A 59 -8.19 6.60 9.88
CA GLU A 59 -9.21 6.74 8.83
C GLU A 59 -8.61 7.42 7.59
N ALA A 60 -8.74 6.77 6.44
CA ALA A 60 -8.34 7.31 5.15
C ALA A 60 -9.21 6.72 4.03
N PRO A 61 -9.30 7.39 2.86
CA PRO A 61 -9.89 6.82 1.67
C PRO A 61 -9.36 5.42 1.36
N LEU A 62 -10.26 4.47 1.06
CA LEU A 62 -9.91 3.12 0.65
C LEU A 62 -10.18 2.98 -0.85
N ILE A 63 -9.12 2.87 -1.65
CA ILE A 63 -9.17 2.69 -3.10
C ILE A 63 -8.90 1.21 -3.40
N MET A 64 -9.86 0.56 -4.05
CA MET A 64 -9.85 -0.88 -4.29
C MET A 64 -9.94 -1.17 -5.77
N ARG A 65 -9.55 -2.38 -6.14
CA ARG A 65 -9.60 -2.83 -7.53
C ARG A 65 -11.05 -2.81 -8.03
N PRO A 66 -11.34 -2.20 -9.20
CA PRO A 66 -12.65 -2.32 -9.84
C PRO A 66 -13.08 -3.78 -9.99
N THR A 67 -14.37 -4.07 -9.85
CA THR A 67 -14.89 -5.45 -9.90
C THR A 67 -14.78 -6.10 -11.28
N ASP A 68 -14.76 -5.30 -12.33
CA ASP A 68 -14.62 -5.69 -13.73
C ASP A 68 -13.17 -5.88 -14.16
N LEU A 69 -12.21 -5.39 -13.36
CA LEU A 69 -10.79 -5.61 -13.60
C LEU A 69 -10.36 -6.99 -13.10
N ILE A 70 -9.77 -7.79 -14.00
CA ILE A 70 -9.20 -9.09 -13.65
C ILE A 70 -8.00 -8.95 -12.70
N HIS A 71 -7.70 -10.00 -11.94
CA HIS A 71 -6.70 -9.91 -10.89
C HIS A 71 -5.28 -9.72 -11.42
N GLU A 72 -4.99 -10.31 -12.57
CA GLU A 72 -3.69 -10.27 -13.24
C GLU A 72 -3.28 -8.84 -13.60
N ASP A 73 -4.24 -7.97 -13.88
CA ASP A 73 -4.01 -6.55 -14.21
C ASP A 73 -3.95 -5.64 -12.97
N SER A 74 -4.16 -6.18 -11.77
CA SER A 74 -4.27 -5.37 -10.55
C SER A 74 -3.00 -4.61 -10.18
N THR A 75 -1.82 -5.21 -10.38
CA THR A 75 -0.53 -4.53 -10.13
C THR A 75 -0.35 -3.35 -11.08
N LYS A 76 -0.64 -3.55 -12.37
CA LYS A 76 -0.55 -2.51 -13.39
C LYS A 76 -1.50 -1.36 -13.09
N TRP A 77 -2.78 -1.67 -12.81
CA TRP A 77 -3.78 -0.68 -12.40
C TRP A 77 -3.33 0.11 -11.17
N LYS A 78 -2.76 -0.56 -10.16
CA LYS A 78 -2.27 0.09 -8.95
C LYS A 78 -1.11 1.04 -9.25
N ALA A 79 -0.18 0.67 -10.13
CA ALA A 79 0.92 1.54 -10.55
C ALA A 79 0.43 2.77 -11.33
N GLU A 80 -0.51 2.59 -12.26
CA GLU A 80 -1.12 3.69 -13.02
C GLU A 80 -1.89 4.65 -12.10
N LEU A 81 -2.66 4.10 -11.17
CA LEU A 81 -3.35 4.87 -10.13
C LEU A 81 -2.35 5.67 -9.29
N LEU A 82 -1.29 5.03 -8.79
CA LEU A 82 -0.26 5.68 -7.99
C LEU A 82 0.42 6.83 -8.77
N ALA A 83 0.76 6.60 -10.04
CA ALA A 83 1.33 7.64 -10.90
C ALA A 83 0.36 8.82 -11.09
N SER A 84 -0.94 8.56 -11.24
CA SER A 84 -1.96 9.61 -11.38
C SER A 84 -2.19 10.43 -10.10
N LEU A 85 -1.85 9.88 -8.94
CA LEU A 85 -2.00 10.54 -7.64
C LEU A 85 -0.79 11.43 -7.28
N TYR A 86 0.31 11.32 -8.01
CA TYR A 86 1.47 12.20 -7.85
C TYR A 86 1.16 13.59 -8.45
N PRO A 87 1.54 14.72 -7.80
CA PRO A 87 2.39 14.84 -6.60
C PRO A 87 1.66 14.88 -5.26
N THR A 88 0.33 14.69 -5.23
CA THR A 88 -0.45 14.69 -3.99
C THR A 88 -0.05 13.54 -3.07
N VAL A 89 0.09 12.33 -3.63
CA VAL A 89 0.70 11.19 -2.95
C VAL A 89 2.18 11.13 -3.33
N ARG A 90 3.06 11.37 -2.35
CA ARG A 90 4.51 11.45 -2.57
C ARG A 90 5.24 10.12 -2.44
N GLY A 91 4.57 9.10 -1.91
CA GLY A 91 5.13 7.77 -1.79
C GLY A 91 4.11 6.74 -1.36
N ILE A 92 4.51 5.47 -1.44
CA ILE A 92 3.70 4.31 -1.08
C ILE A 92 4.55 3.33 -0.27
N ILE A 93 3.91 2.60 0.64
CA ILE A 93 4.48 1.42 1.30
C ILE A 93 3.79 0.21 0.68
N ASP A 94 4.56 -0.66 0.05
CA ASP A 94 4.06 -1.82 -0.70
C ASP A 94 5.06 -2.96 -0.61
N ASP A 95 4.61 -4.20 -0.51
CA ASP A 95 5.45 -5.40 -0.47
C ASP A 95 5.74 -5.98 -1.86
N ASN A 96 4.97 -5.57 -2.88
CA ASN A 96 5.03 -6.16 -4.20
C ASN A 96 5.99 -5.42 -5.14
N ALA A 97 7.20 -5.97 -5.29
CA ALA A 97 8.22 -5.43 -6.20
C ALA A 97 7.79 -5.37 -7.67
N SER A 98 6.80 -6.16 -8.11
CA SER A 98 6.30 -6.09 -9.49
C SER A 98 5.61 -4.76 -9.81
N LEU A 99 5.21 -3.98 -8.80
CA LEU A 99 4.71 -2.61 -8.98
C LEU A 99 5.69 -1.74 -9.78
N LEU A 100 6.99 -1.92 -9.56
CA LEU A 100 8.06 -1.15 -10.19
C LEU A 100 8.11 -1.33 -11.71
N LEU A 101 7.65 -2.49 -12.21
CA LEU A 101 7.64 -2.81 -13.65
C LEU A 101 6.60 -2.00 -14.44
N HIS A 102 5.64 -1.39 -13.74
CA HIS A 102 4.51 -0.71 -14.34
C HIS A 102 4.48 0.80 -14.05
N LEU A 103 5.39 1.28 -13.20
CA LEU A 103 5.54 2.71 -12.96
C LEU A 103 6.28 3.38 -14.13
N PRO A 104 5.92 4.63 -14.47
CA PRO A 104 6.67 5.36 -15.48
C PRO A 104 8.09 5.64 -15.00
N GLU A 105 9.07 5.62 -15.90
CA GLU A 105 10.50 5.83 -15.58
C GLU A 105 10.77 7.16 -14.87
N ASN A 106 9.93 8.17 -15.13
CA ASN A 106 10.00 9.49 -14.51
C ASN A 106 9.10 9.65 -13.28
N TYR A 107 8.62 8.55 -12.67
CA TYR A 107 7.80 8.62 -11.47
C TYR A 107 8.54 9.34 -10.34
N GLY A 108 8.00 10.47 -9.90
CA GLY A 108 8.67 11.37 -8.95
C GLY A 108 8.44 11.03 -7.47
N GLY A 109 7.62 10.03 -7.16
CA GLY A 109 7.36 9.58 -5.79
C GLY A 109 8.38 8.54 -5.30
N THR A 110 8.31 8.21 -4.02
CA THR A 110 9.16 7.20 -3.38
C THR A 110 8.41 5.90 -3.13
N ILE A 111 9.00 4.76 -3.46
CA ILE A 111 8.49 3.44 -3.13
C ILE A 111 9.22 2.91 -1.90
N PHE A 112 8.51 2.71 -0.79
CA PHE A 112 9.01 1.99 0.39
C PHE A 112 8.65 0.52 0.24
N LEU A 113 9.60 -0.27 -0.23
CA LEU A 113 9.40 -1.66 -0.61
C LEU A 113 9.52 -2.56 0.64
N TYR A 114 8.38 -2.90 1.24
CA TYR A 114 8.27 -3.61 2.53
C TYR A 114 8.56 -5.11 2.43
N ASP A 115 9.23 -5.65 3.44
CA ASP A 115 9.71 -7.05 3.52
C ASP A 115 10.94 -7.35 2.65
N HIS A 116 11.56 -6.33 2.05
CA HIS A 116 12.77 -6.45 1.23
C HIS A 116 14.00 -5.89 1.94
N THR A 117 15.15 -6.51 1.72
CA THR A 117 16.45 -6.05 2.25
C THR A 117 17.24 -5.22 1.24
N GLU A 118 16.91 -5.33 -0.05
CA GLU A 118 17.60 -4.64 -1.13
C GLU A 118 16.59 -4.00 -2.08
N ALA A 119 16.88 -2.78 -2.52
CA ALA A 119 16.07 -2.10 -3.53
C ALA A 119 16.53 -2.56 -4.92
N PRO A 120 15.61 -2.94 -5.83
CA PRO A 120 15.95 -3.17 -7.22
C PRO A 120 16.62 -1.94 -7.83
N LYS A 121 17.57 -2.15 -8.76
CA LYS A 121 18.19 -1.05 -9.51
C LYS A 121 17.16 -0.50 -10.50
N THR A 122 16.68 0.71 -10.25
CA THR A 122 15.72 1.42 -11.10
C THR A 122 16.05 2.92 -11.10
N ASP A 123 15.56 3.66 -12.09
CA ASP A 123 15.66 5.12 -12.12
C ASP A 123 14.67 5.81 -11.16
N ILE A 124 13.70 5.06 -10.64
CA ILE A 124 12.72 5.49 -9.64
C ILE A 124 13.33 5.38 -8.24
N LYS A 125 12.93 6.29 -7.35
CA LYS A 125 13.34 6.24 -5.94
C LYS A 125 12.67 5.06 -5.22
N VAL A 126 13.47 4.06 -4.87
CA VAL A 126 13.04 2.89 -4.11
C VAL A 126 13.89 2.75 -2.84
N VAL A 127 13.22 2.56 -1.71
CA VAL A 127 13.85 2.30 -0.41
C VAL A 127 13.34 0.95 0.09
N ALA A 128 14.23 -0.04 0.15
CA ALA A 128 13.87 -1.32 0.74
C ALA A 128 13.81 -1.21 2.26
N VAL A 129 12.74 -1.75 2.85
CA VAL A 129 12.48 -1.69 4.29
C VAL A 129 12.03 -3.07 4.75
N LYS A 130 12.70 -3.64 5.75
CA LYS A 130 12.42 -5.03 6.17
C LYS A 130 11.30 -5.11 7.19
N ARG A 131 11.22 -4.12 8.08
CA ARG A 131 10.25 -4.08 9.20
C ARG A 131 9.53 -2.74 9.23
N TRP A 132 8.39 -2.67 9.93
CA TRP A 132 7.61 -1.45 10.01
C TRP A 132 8.38 -0.29 10.68
N ASP A 133 9.19 -0.55 11.69
CA ASP A 133 10.04 0.50 12.30
C ASP A 133 11.06 1.10 11.29
N ASP A 134 11.52 0.31 10.32
CA ASP A 134 12.39 0.81 9.25
C ASP A 134 11.63 1.76 8.31
N VAL A 135 10.34 1.49 8.08
CA VAL A 135 9.44 2.37 7.32
C VAL A 135 9.35 3.73 7.98
N LEU A 136 9.07 3.78 9.29
CA LEU A 136 8.96 5.02 10.03
C LEU A 136 10.23 5.86 9.96
N SER A 137 11.38 5.20 10.12
CA SER A 137 12.70 5.83 10.03
C SER A 137 12.96 6.38 8.62
N ALA A 138 12.68 5.59 7.59
CA ALA A 138 12.89 5.96 6.19
C ALA A 138 11.98 7.11 5.75
N VAL A 139 10.70 7.10 6.12
CA VAL A 139 9.75 8.18 5.81
C VAL A 139 10.16 9.47 6.50
N SER A 140 10.53 9.40 7.78
CA SER A 140 10.95 10.57 8.56
C SER A 140 12.21 11.22 8.00
N ALA A 141 13.16 10.42 7.49
CA ALA A 141 14.38 10.92 6.87
C ALA A 141 14.15 11.72 5.57
N LEU A 142 13.01 11.54 4.90
CA LEU A 142 12.66 12.32 3.68
C LEU A 142 12.01 13.68 3.98
N LEU A 143 11.69 13.96 5.25
CA LEU A 143 11.08 15.23 5.66
C LEU A 143 12.10 16.28 6.11
N HIS A 144 13.37 15.88 6.23
CA HIS A 144 14.50 16.71 6.65
C HIS A 144 15.50 16.88 5.50
#